data_AF-A0A7X2H3B7-F1
#
_entry.id   AF-A0A7X2H3B7-F1
#
_cell.length_a   1.000
_cell.length_b   1.000
_cell.length_c   1.000
_cell.angle_alpha   90.00
_cell.angle_beta   90.00
_cell.angle_gamma   90.00
#
_symmetry.space_group_name_H-M   'P 1'
#
loop_
_entity.id
_entity.type
_entity.pdbx_description
1 polymer ?
#
loop_
_entity_poly.entity_id
_entity_poly.type
_entity_poly.pdbx_seq_one_letter_code
_entity_poly.pdbx_strand_id
1 'polypeptide(L)' 'MKKNQKFLRSQEGYALTVRRMTEPESVFGQLKNNRGFRRFLLRGIEKVTLEVGWLSLAHNLLKQATNDQKSKAAIPQ' A
#
# COMPACT_ATOMS: atom_id res chain seq x y z
N MET A 1 21.93 22.56 0.37
CA MET A 1 21.34 21.29 -0.11
C MET A 1 22.11 20.01 0.27
N LYS A 2 23.04 19.99 1.25
CA LYS A 2 23.83 18.77 1.57
C LYS A 2 23.33 17.95 2.79
N LYS A 3 22.38 18.46 3.59
CA LYS A 3 21.93 17.80 4.83
C LYS A 3 20.97 16.62 4.59
N ASN A 4 20.09 16.70 3.59
CA ASN A 4 19.06 15.67 3.35
C ASN A 4 19.60 14.36 2.76
N GLN A 5 20.69 14.40 2.00
CA GLN A 5 21.27 13.20 1.37
C GLN A 5 21.84 12.21 2.40
N LYS A 6 22.35 12.70 3.54
CA LYS A 6 22.87 11.85 4.62
C LYS A 6 21.75 11.12 5.36
N PHE A 7 20.60 11.78 5.56
CA PHE A 7 19.41 11.16 6.16
C PHE A 7 18.81 10.09 5.25
N LEU A 8 18.71 10.33 3.94
CA LEU A 8 18.20 9.34 2.97
C LEU A 8 19.06 8.07 2.89
N ARG A 9 20.36 8.17 3.17
CA ARG A 9 21.31 7.04 3.20
C ARG A 9 21.46 6.38 4.58
N SER A 10 20.81 6.90 5.62
CA SER A 10 20.79 6.23 6.93
C SER A 10 19.77 5.08 6.91
N GLN A 11 19.94 4.10 7.79
CA GLN A 11 18.96 3.02 7.97
C GLN A 11 17.56 3.58 8.27
N GLU A 12 17.47 4.67 9.02
CA GLU A 12 16.19 5.33 9.34
C GLU A 12 15.53 5.95 8.10
N GLY A 13 16.31 6.64 7.24
CA GLY A 13 15.80 7.20 5.99
C GLY A 13 15.38 6.12 5.00
N TYR A 14 16.08 4.99 4.97
CA TYR A 14 15.68 3.82 4.18
C TYR A 14 14.37 3.22 4.69
N ALA A 15 14.22 3.02 6.01
CA ALA A 15 12.98 2.50 6.61
C ALA A 15 11.78 3.44 6.36
N LEU A 16 11.99 4.76 6.46
CA LEU A 16 11.00 5.76 6.10
C LEU A 16 10.64 5.71 4.61
N THR A 17 11.62 5.54 3.73
CA THR A 17 11.41 5.44 2.27
C THR A 17 10.66 4.15 1.89
N VAL A 18 10.97 3.01 2.53
CA VAL A 18 10.22 1.75 2.34
C VAL A 18 8.79 1.87 2.86
N ARG A 19 8.58 2.54 4.00
CA ARG A 19 7.23 2.89 4.48
C ARG A 19 6.51 3.84 3.52
N ARG A 20 7.21 4.78 2.91
CA ARG A 20 6.70 5.66 1.86
C ARG A 20 6.49 4.94 0.52
N MET A 21 7.19 3.87 0.19
CA MET A 21 6.82 3.06 -0.99
C MET A 21 5.50 2.28 -0.78
N THR A 22 5.03 2.19 0.46
CA THR A 22 3.64 1.83 0.81
C THR A 22 2.70 3.06 0.73
N GLU A 23 3.12 4.16 0.12
CA GLU A 23 2.33 5.39 -0.07
C GLU A 23 1.04 5.11 -0.84
N PRO A 24 0.03 5.97 -0.62
CA PRO A 24 -1.26 5.91 -1.30
C PRO A 24 -1.16 5.75 -2.82
N GLU A 25 -0.11 6.26 -3.47
CA GLU A 25 0.06 6.19 -4.93
C GLU A 25 0.12 4.76 -5.46
N SER A 26 0.84 3.87 -4.78
CA SER A 26 0.93 2.46 -5.16
C SER A 26 -0.43 1.76 -4.97
N VAL A 27 -1.13 2.08 -3.88
CA VAL A 27 -2.47 1.57 -3.60
C VAL A 27 -3.45 2.01 -4.69
N PHE A 28 -3.44 3.28 -5.06
CA PHE A 28 -4.28 3.82 -6.13
C PHE A 28 -3.91 3.28 -7.51
N GLY A 29 -2.62 3.05 -7.79
CA GLY A 29 -2.15 2.41 -9.01
C GLY A 29 -2.66 0.98 -9.14
N GLN A 30 -2.54 0.18 -8.08
CA GLN A 30 -3.09 -1.18 -8.06
C GLN A 30 -4.62 -1.18 -8.17
N LEU A 31 -5.30 -0.24 -7.50
CA LEU A 31 -6.75 -0.12 -7.54
C LEU A 31 -7.24 0.16 -8.96
N LYS A 32 -6.63 1.15 -9.62
CA LYS A 32 -7.05 1.62 -10.94
C LYS A 32 -6.61 0.69 -12.07
N ASN A 33 -5.32 0.33 -12.10
CA ASN A 33 -4.74 -0.41 -13.21
C ASN A 33 -4.89 -1.92 -13.05
N ASN A 34 -4.59 -2.47 -11.86
CA ASN A 34 -4.61 -3.92 -11.66
C ASN A 34 -6.01 -4.46 -11.37
N ARG A 35 -6.85 -3.69 -10.67
CA ARG A 35 -8.23 -4.10 -10.33
C ARG A 35 -9.31 -3.44 -11.20
N GLY A 36 -8.91 -2.59 -12.14
CA GLY A 36 -9.84 -1.94 -13.07
C GLY A 36 -10.84 -0.99 -12.40
N PHE A 37 -10.57 -0.51 -11.19
CA PHE A 37 -11.48 0.37 -10.48
C PHE A 37 -11.49 1.76 -11.14
N ARG A 38 -12.57 2.07 -11.86
CA ARG A 38 -12.72 3.34 -12.61
C ARG A 38 -13.76 4.29 -12.02
N ARG A 39 -14.71 3.79 -11.22
CA ARG A 39 -15.81 4.60 -10.66
C ARG A 39 -16.35 3.96 -9.38
N PHE A 40 -16.73 4.80 -8.43
CA PHE A 40 -17.56 4.42 -7.27
C PHE A 40 -18.95 3.99 -7.72
N LEU A 41 -19.51 2.97 -7.07
CA LEU A 41 -20.84 2.44 -7.42
C LEU A 41 -21.94 3.31 -6.79
N LEU A 42 -21.70 3.75 -5.55
CA LEU A 42 -22.58 4.62 -4.78
C LEU A 42 -22.26 6.10 -5.03
N ARG A 43 -23.26 6.95 -4.75
CA ARG A 43 -23.14 8.42 -4.82
C ARG A 43 -23.38 9.02 -3.45
N GLY A 44 -22.73 10.16 -3.18
CA GLY A 44 -22.75 10.84 -1.88
C GLY A 44 -21.51 10.51 -1.05
N ILE A 45 -20.98 11.50 -0.34
CA ILE A 45 -19.68 11.43 0.35
C ILE A 45 -19.64 10.28 1.34
N GLU A 46 -20.65 10.14 2.20
CA GLU A 46 -20.69 9.09 3.23
C GLU A 46 -20.59 7.67 2.65
N LYS A 47 -21.32 7.41 1.56
CA LYS A 47 -21.33 6.11 0.90
C LYS A 47 -20.03 5.82 0.16
N VAL A 48 -19.46 6.83 -0.48
CA VAL A 48 -18.14 6.74 -1.14
C VAL A 48 -17.05 6.47 -0.11
N THR A 49 -17.10 7.11 1.06
CA THR A 49 -16.16 6.86 2.16
C THR A 49 -16.22 5.40 2.61
N LEU A 50 -17.42 4.82 2.70
CA LEU A 50 -17.57 3.41 3.02
C LEU A 50 -16.92 2.52 1.95
N GLU A 51 -17.19 2.76 0.66
CA GLU A 51 -16.56 2.01 -0.44
C GLU A 51 -15.03 2.07 -0.39
N VAL A 52 -14.45 3.26 -0.23
CA VAL A 52 -13.00 3.44 -0.10
C VAL A 52 -12.46 2.67 1.11
N GLY A 53 -13.19 2.65 2.23
CA GLY A 53 -12.85 1.86 3.42
C GLY A 53 -12.76 0.37 3.10
N TRP A 54 -13.77 -0.20 2.45
CA TRP A 54 -13.78 -1.61 2.03
C TRP A 54 -12.65 -1.94 1.05
N LEU A 55 -12.43 -1.09 0.05
CA LEU A 55 -11.34 -1.22 -0.92
C LEU A 55 -9.96 -1.24 -0.24
N SER A 56 -9.78 -0.37 0.76
CA SER A 56 -8.54 -0.29 1.55
C SER A 56 -8.33 -1.52 2.42
N LEU A 57 -9.40 -2.01 3.08
CA LEU A 57 -9.35 -3.24 3.88
C LEU A 57 -8.98 -4.45 3.02
N ALA A 58 -9.66 -4.63 1.89
CA ALA A 58 -9.38 -5.71 0.95
C ALA A 58 -7.93 -5.66 0.42
N HIS A 59 -7.42 -4.46 0.13
CA HIS A 59 -6.02 -4.28 -0.26
C HIS A 59 -5.04 -4.70 0.84
N ASN A 60 -5.27 -4.27 2.08
CA ASN A 60 -4.42 -4.61 3.22
C ASN A 60 -4.41 -6.11 3.53
N LEU A 61 -5.58 -6.77 3.48
CA LEU A 61 -5.68 -8.21 3.69
C LEU A 61 -4.92 -9.00 2.62
N LEU A 62 -5.00 -8.60 1.35
CA LEU A 62 -4.25 -9.23 0.28
C LEU A 62 -2.74 -9.07 0.47
N LYS A 63 -2.29 -7.88 0.90
CA LYS A 63 -0.88 -7.65 1.22
C LYS A 63 -0.41 -8.53 2.37
N GLN A 64 -1.22 -8.67 3.42
CA GLN A 64 -0.92 -9.57 4.54
C GLN A 64 -0.83 -11.03 4.09
N ALA A 65 -1.78 -11.51 3.29
CA ALA A 65 -1.75 -12.87 2.75
C ALA A 65 -0.49 -13.14 1.92
N THR A 66 -0.04 -12.19 1.08
CA THR A 66 1.21 -12.33 0.32
C THR A 66 2.45 -12.37 1.22
N ASN A 67 2.46 -11.59 2.30
CA ASN A 67 3.54 -11.63 3.27
C ASN A 67 3.56 -12.96 4.04
N ASP A 68 2.40 -13.49 4.40
CA ASP A 68 2.26 -14.78 5.09
C ASP A 68 2.69 -15.96 4.19
N GLN A 69 2.42 -15.89 2.88
CA GLN A 69 2.95 -16.88 1.95
C GLN A 69 4.47 -16.79 1.83
N LYS A 70 5.02 -15.57 1.82
CA LYS A 70 6.46 -15.35 1.75
C LYS A 70 7.19 -15.83 3.00
N SER A 71 6.60 -15.64 4.19
CA SER A 71 7.17 -16.16 5.44
C SER A 71 7.10 -17.68 5.49
N LYS A 72 6.01 -18.30 5.04
CA LYS A 72 5.90 -19.77 4.91
C LYS A 72 6.89 -20.36 3.92
N ALA A 73 7.14 -19.70 2.79
CA ALA A 73 8.11 -20.13 1.79
C ALA A 73 9.58 -19.96 2.23
N ALA A 74 9.84 -19.07 3.21
CA ALA A 74 11.18 -18.82 3.75
C ALA A 74 11.57 -19.75 4.91
N ILE A 75 10.61 -20.53 5.44
CA ILE A 75 10.89 -21.61 6.39
C ILE A 75 11.27 -22.82 5.53
N PRO A 76 12.53 -23.29 5.57
CA PRO A 76 12.90 -24.52 4.87
C PRO A 76 12.19 -25.68 5.57
N GLN A 77 11.55 -26.55 4.78
CA GLN A 77 11.14 -27.88 5.25
C GLN A 77 12.38 -28.69 5.60
#